data_AF-A0A2S9FF52-F1
#
_entry.id   AF-A0A2S9FF52-F1
#
_cell.length_a   1.000
_cell.length_b   1.000
_cell.length_c   1.000
_cell.angle_alpha   90.00
_cell.angle_beta   90.00
_cell.angle_gamma   90.00
#
_symmetry.space_group_name_H-M   'P 1'
#
loop_
_entity.id
_entity.type
_entity.pdbx_description
1 polymer ?
#
loop_
_entity_poly.entity_id
_entity_poly.type
_entity_poly.pdbx_seq_one_letter_code
_entity_poly.pdbx_strand_id
1 'polypeptide(L)'
;GLAPLLPVKQSTAAIAWPQGANADGFVSDITAPLVSGAPRSLDVTIPCRTVATLPSDDGVVFSTIPSGGIDAGRNGLFVRANADVVYVAFRDTVAAVAPRDAVDSGACSELRIWANVGAVGADFVGIPGATGTLPPDKRPQVAGVFTDLEVPVDAGLNARIDVDTRFITTPTALKLAVLVLGVLCVIASIVALAVLDRSSGRKVPRELRRHRRAGLWTWLTDAAVIGGLLVWHMVGAQSSDDGYNVTIARVSGEAGYLTNYYRYFGASEAPFDWYQSVLAHLASVSTAG
;
A
#
# COMPACT_ATOMS: atom_id res chain seq x y z
N GLY A 1 15.74 15.82 -17.08
CA GLY A 1 15.09 16.92 -16.36
C GLY A 1 15.20 16.69 -14.87
N LEU A 2 15.27 17.75 -14.05
CA LEU A 2 15.46 17.65 -12.59
C LEU A 2 14.20 17.21 -11.82
N ALA A 3 13.02 17.32 -12.45
CA ALA A 3 11.73 17.12 -11.77
C ALA A 3 11.55 15.78 -11.01
N PRO A 4 12.02 14.62 -11.51
CA PRO A 4 11.91 13.36 -10.76
C PRO A 4 12.75 13.33 -9.47
N LEU A 5 13.81 14.13 -9.41
CA LEU A 5 14.75 14.20 -8.27
C LEU A 5 14.38 15.28 -7.25
N LEU A 6 13.38 16.12 -7.56
CA LEU A 6 12.92 17.16 -6.64
C LEU A 6 12.11 16.56 -5.48
N PRO A 7 12.21 17.17 -4.29
CA PRO A 7 11.59 16.65 -3.08
C PRO A 7 10.07 16.59 -3.17
N VAL A 8 9.51 15.59 -2.51
CA VAL A 8 8.07 15.36 -2.32
C VAL A 8 7.76 15.27 -0.82
N LYS A 9 6.49 15.46 -0.45
CA LYS A 9 6.00 15.18 0.90
C LYS A 9 5.29 13.84 0.87
N GLN A 10 5.79 12.86 1.64
CA GLN A 10 5.13 11.57 1.82
C GLN A 10 4.35 11.59 3.14
N SER A 11 3.10 11.12 3.12
CA SER A 11 2.32 10.91 4.35
C SER A 11 2.72 9.59 4.99
N THR A 12 2.90 9.56 6.31
CA THR A 12 3.20 8.33 7.07
C THR A 12 1.98 7.87 7.84
N ALA A 13 1.88 6.56 8.08
CA ALA A 13 0.85 5.95 8.90
C ALA A 13 1.48 4.91 9.83
N ALA A 14 1.07 4.92 11.09
CA ALA A 14 1.53 3.99 12.10
C ALA A 14 0.34 3.47 12.91
N ILE A 15 0.36 2.18 13.21
CA ILE A 15 -0.62 1.52 14.05
C ILE A 15 0.08 1.21 15.38
N ALA A 16 -0.48 1.74 16.47
CA ALA A 16 -0.08 1.38 17.82
C ALA A 16 -1.05 0.34 18.39
N TRP A 17 -0.56 -0.55 19.22
CA TRP A 17 -1.36 -1.48 20.01
C TRP A 17 -0.67 -1.68 21.37
N PRO A 18 -1.40 -1.80 22.49
CA PRO A 18 -2.87 -1.81 22.65
C PRO A 18 -3.58 -0.48 22.31
N GLN A 19 -4.87 -0.53 21.92
CA GLN A 19 -5.71 0.66 21.67
C GLN A 19 -6.93 0.77 22.60
N GLY A 20 -7.31 -0.33 23.25
CA GLY A 20 -8.48 -0.39 24.11
C GLY A 20 -8.65 -1.78 24.70
N ALA A 21 -9.63 -1.90 25.60
CA ALA A 21 -10.01 -3.16 26.22
C ALA A 21 -11.23 -3.79 25.53
N ASN A 22 -11.34 -5.11 25.60
CA ASN A 22 -12.52 -5.87 25.23
C ASN A 22 -13.60 -5.78 26.35
N ALA A 23 -14.72 -6.49 26.16
CA ALA A 23 -15.85 -6.47 27.11
C ALA A 23 -15.47 -6.94 28.53
N ASP A 24 -14.46 -7.80 28.63
CA ASP A 24 -13.99 -8.40 29.89
C ASP A 24 -12.87 -7.57 30.56
N GLY A 25 -12.47 -6.44 29.95
CA GLY A 25 -11.45 -5.54 30.47
C GLY A 25 -10.02 -5.89 30.07
N PHE A 26 -9.82 -6.91 29.24
CA PHE A 26 -8.51 -7.30 28.72
C PHE A 26 -8.16 -6.58 27.43
N VAL A 27 -6.88 -6.59 27.05
CA VAL A 27 -6.43 -6.03 25.77
C VAL A 27 -7.25 -6.58 24.59
N SER A 28 -7.67 -5.69 23.69
CA SER A 28 -8.45 -6.07 22.51
C SER A 28 -7.59 -6.29 21.28
N ASP A 29 -8.03 -7.21 20.43
CA ASP A 29 -7.53 -7.39 19.08
C ASP A 29 -7.81 -6.16 18.21
N ILE A 30 -6.97 -5.94 17.20
CA ILE A 30 -7.22 -4.93 16.16
C ILE A 30 -7.10 -5.56 14.77
N THR A 31 -7.98 -5.14 13.87
CA THR A 31 -7.93 -5.54 12.46
C THR A 31 -7.44 -4.37 11.62
N ALA A 32 -6.36 -4.60 10.87
CA ALA A 32 -5.73 -3.60 10.01
C ALA A 32 -5.06 -4.27 8.80
N PRO A 33 -5.85 -4.74 7.81
CA PRO A 33 -5.32 -5.47 6.67
C PRO A 33 -4.47 -4.58 5.77
N LEU A 34 -3.16 -4.79 5.76
CA LEU A 34 -2.25 -4.00 4.94
C LEU A 34 -2.29 -4.46 3.48
N VAL A 35 -2.60 -3.54 2.57
CA VAL A 35 -2.68 -3.79 1.12
C VAL A 35 -1.33 -4.28 0.56
N SER A 36 -0.20 -3.75 1.06
CA SER A 36 1.15 -4.17 0.68
C SER A 36 1.56 -5.52 1.28
N GLY A 37 0.72 -6.14 2.11
CA GLY A 37 1.00 -7.37 2.84
C GLY A 37 1.91 -7.15 4.04
N ALA A 38 3.19 -6.86 3.79
CA ALA A 38 4.19 -6.63 4.84
C ALA A 38 4.30 -5.14 5.21
N PRO A 39 4.56 -4.81 6.49
CA PRO A 39 4.81 -3.44 6.92
C PRO A 39 6.21 -2.97 6.55
N ARG A 40 6.45 -1.66 6.70
CA ARG A 40 7.79 -1.08 6.59
C ARG A 40 8.67 -1.49 7.78
N SER A 41 8.10 -1.35 8.98
CA SER A 41 8.69 -1.75 10.27
C SER A 41 7.59 -2.27 11.19
N LEU A 42 7.96 -3.24 12.03
CA LEU A 42 7.17 -3.76 13.13
C LEU A 42 8.10 -3.91 14.32
N ASP A 43 7.73 -3.32 15.44
CA ASP A 43 8.45 -3.39 16.71
C ASP A 43 7.45 -3.77 17.80
N VAL A 44 7.73 -4.86 18.53
CA VAL A 44 6.84 -5.39 19.57
C VAL A 44 7.64 -5.69 20.83
N THR A 45 7.09 -5.28 21.96
CA THR A 45 7.60 -5.55 23.31
C THR A 45 6.47 -6.15 24.13
N ILE A 46 6.69 -7.37 24.62
CA ILE A 46 5.73 -8.10 25.45
C ILE A 46 6.42 -8.47 26.77
N PRO A 47 5.97 -7.97 27.92
CA PRO A 47 6.53 -8.39 29.20
C PRO A 47 6.29 -9.89 29.42
N CYS A 48 7.35 -10.65 29.71
CA CYS A 48 7.30 -12.11 29.70
C CYS A 48 6.30 -12.70 30.73
N ARG A 49 6.07 -12.00 31.84
CA ARG A 49 5.08 -12.37 32.87
C ARG A 49 3.64 -12.40 32.36
N THR A 50 3.33 -11.70 31.25
CA THR A 50 1.98 -11.72 30.67
C THR A 50 1.64 -13.09 30.06
N VAL A 51 2.65 -13.85 29.61
CA VAL A 51 2.48 -15.18 29.01
C VAL A 51 1.86 -16.18 29.98
N ALA A 52 2.09 -16.01 31.29
CA ALA A 52 1.54 -16.86 32.35
C ALA A 52 0.01 -16.79 32.47
N THR A 53 -0.66 -15.84 31.80
CA THR A 53 -2.13 -15.78 31.73
C THR A 53 -2.74 -16.79 30.75
N LEU A 54 -1.93 -17.37 29.86
CA LEU A 54 -2.39 -18.35 28.89
C LEU A 54 -2.60 -19.73 29.52
N PRO A 55 -3.50 -20.55 28.96
CA PRO A 55 -3.62 -21.97 29.32
C PRO A 55 -2.29 -22.72 29.23
N SER A 56 -2.13 -23.78 30.02
CA SER A 56 -0.89 -24.56 30.07
C SER A 56 -0.54 -25.24 28.75
N ASP A 57 -1.53 -25.59 27.92
CA ASP A 57 -1.31 -26.54 26.83
C ASP A 57 -0.97 -25.86 25.50
N ASP A 58 -1.67 -24.77 25.15
CA ASP A 58 -1.44 -23.97 23.95
C ASP A 58 -2.04 -22.56 24.12
N GLY A 59 -1.51 -21.59 23.37
CA GLY A 59 -2.01 -20.22 23.34
C GLY A 59 -1.20 -19.31 22.43
N VAL A 60 -1.88 -18.32 21.84
CA VAL A 60 -1.27 -17.28 21.00
C VAL A 60 -0.98 -16.04 21.85
N VAL A 61 0.29 -15.81 22.17
CA VAL A 61 0.71 -14.59 22.87
C VAL A 61 0.51 -13.37 21.96
N PHE A 62 0.90 -13.50 20.69
CA PHE A 62 0.80 -12.43 19.70
C PHE A 62 0.82 -13.03 18.29
N SER A 63 -0.05 -12.54 17.41
CA SER A 63 -0.01 -12.89 16.00
C SER A 63 -0.42 -11.73 15.10
N THR A 64 0.12 -11.70 13.88
CA THR A 64 -0.21 -10.68 12.87
C THR A 64 -1.32 -11.09 11.90
N ILE A 65 -1.79 -12.34 12.01
CA ILE A 65 -2.85 -12.95 11.22
C ILE A 65 -3.65 -13.87 12.16
N PRO A 66 -4.98 -13.96 12.05
CA PRO A 66 -5.76 -14.90 12.86
C PRO A 66 -5.28 -16.35 12.70
N SER A 67 -5.18 -17.09 13.80
CA SER A 67 -4.65 -18.46 13.84
C SER A 67 -5.46 -19.45 12.99
N GLY A 68 -6.77 -19.23 12.87
CA GLY A 68 -7.68 -20.03 12.03
C GLY A 68 -7.66 -19.69 10.54
N GLY A 69 -6.80 -18.77 10.10
CA GLY A 69 -6.66 -18.40 8.68
C GLY A 69 -6.01 -19.49 7.82
N ILE A 70 -6.27 -19.44 6.51
CA ILE A 70 -5.61 -20.33 5.54
C ILE A 70 -4.12 -19.98 5.47
N ASP A 71 -3.25 -20.98 5.59
CA ASP A 71 -1.79 -20.83 5.54
C ASP A 71 -1.28 -19.71 6.49
N ALA A 72 -1.91 -19.52 7.64
CA ALA A 72 -1.61 -18.40 8.53
C ALA A 72 -0.14 -18.38 8.96
N GLY A 73 0.39 -19.52 9.44
CA GLY A 73 1.79 -19.66 9.85
C GLY A 73 2.81 -19.34 8.75
N ARG A 74 2.48 -19.69 7.50
CA ARG A 74 3.32 -19.48 6.31
C ARG A 74 3.52 -18.02 5.94
N ASN A 75 2.59 -17.15 6.34
CA ASN A 75 2.57 -15.75 5.96
C ASN A 75 2.79 -14.79 7.13
N GLY A 76 2.29 -15.13 8.32
CA GLY A 76 2.29 -14.26 9.47
C GLY A 76 3.52 -14.37 10.37
N LEU A 77 3.47 -13.61 11.46
CA LEU A 77 4.29 -13.78 12.66
C LEU A 77 3.40 -14.40 13.74
N PHE A 78 3.92 -15.42 14.40
CA PHE A 78 3.28 -16.07 15.54
C PHE A 78 4.24 -16.16 16.71
N VAL A 79 3.79 -15.69 17.87
CA VAL A 79 4.35 -16.03 19.17
C VAL A 79 3.38 -17.01 19.82
N ARG A 80 3.82 -18.25 19.99
CA ARG A 80 3.01 -19.32 20.58
C ARG A 80 3.67 -19.84 21.84
N ALA A 81 2.84 -20.13 22.84
CA ALA A 81 3.24 -20.78 24.07
C ALA A 81 2.53 -22.14 24.14
N ASN A 82 3.30 -23.22 24.15
CA ASN A 82 2.78 -24.56 24.42
C ASN A 82 3.19 -24.99 25.84
N ALA A 83 3.00 -26.26 26.20
CA ALA A 83 3.35 -26.76 27.53
C ALA A 83 4.83 -26.55 27.93
N ASP A 84 5.76 -26.65 26.98
CA ASP A 84 7.19 -26.71 27.28
C ASP A 84 7.94 -25.44 26.90
N VAL A 85 7.54 -24.77 25.82
CA VAL A 85 8.29 -23.67 25.20
C VAL A 85 7.39 -22.54 24.71
N VAL A 86 7.97 -21.34 24.72
CA VAL A 86 7.47 -20.18 24.00
C VAL A 86 8.38 -19.94 22.81
N TYR A 87 7.84 -19.89 21.60
CA TYR A 87 8.62 -19.69 20.39
C TYR A 87 8.03 -18.58 19.52
N VAL A 88 8.94 -17.90 18.82
CA VAL A 88 8.61 -16.86 17.84
C VAL A 88 8.94 -17.37 16.46
N ALA A 89 7.94 -17.44 15.59
CA ALA A 89 8.08 -17.87 14.21
C ALA A 89 7.60 -16.81 13.24
N PHE A 90 8.38 -16.60 12.18
CA PHE A 90 8.04 -15.75 11.05
C PHE A 90 7.95 -16.63 9.80
N ARG A 91 6.77 -16.65 9.14
CA ARG A 91 6.58 -17.41 7.89
C ARG A 91 7.10 -18.86 7.99
N ASP A 92 6.58 -19.58 9.00
CA ASP A 92 6.97 -20.94 9.41
C ASP A 92 8.46 -21.15 9.73
N THR A 93 9.23 -20.08 9.96
CA THR A 93 10.63 -20.15 10.35
C THR A 93 10.81 -19.64 11.77
N VAL A 94 11.25 -20.52 12.66
CA VAL A 94 11.49 -20.18 14.06
C VAL A 94 12.70 -19.26 14.17
N ALA A 95 12.52 -18.10 14.80
CA ALA A 95 13.58 -17.13 15.07
C ALA A 95 14.16 -17.31 16.47
N ALA A 96 13.32 -17.51 17.48
CA ALA A 96 13.74 -17.65 18.87
C ALA A 96 12.83 -18.63 19.62
N VAL A 97 13.40 -19.34 20.59
CA VAL A 97 12.71 -20.31 21.46
C VAL A 97 13.22 -20.10 22.89
N ALA A 98 12.31 -20.12 23.85
CA ALA A 98 12.62 -20.10 25.28
C ALA A 98 11.81 -21.17 26.02
N PRO A 99 12.38 -21.82 27.05
CA PRO A 99 11.61 -22.66 27.96
C PRO A 99 10.49 -21.87 28.64
N ARG A 100 9.27 -22.41 28.68
CA ARG A 100 8.10 -21.71 29.22
C ARG A 100 8.24 -21.44 30.73
N ASP A 101 8.81 -22.37 31.47
CA ASP A 101 9.11 -22.22 32.89
C ASP A 101 10.06 -21.03 33.16
N ALA A 102 11.07 -20.82 32.30
CA ALA A 102 11.98 -19.68 32.38
C ALA A 102 11.30 -18.35 32.03
N VAL A 103 10.35 -18.37 31.09
CA VAL A 103 9.53 -17.20 30.73
C VAL A 103 8.60 -16.82 31.89
N ASP A 104 7.92 -17.80 32.49
CA ASP A 104 6.91 -17.58 33.54
C ASP A 104 7.54 -17.26 34.91
N SER A 105 8.70 -17.85 35.22
CA SER A 105 9.44 -17.61 36.49
C SER A 105 10.08 -16.22 36.58
N GLY A 106 10.06 -15.44 35.49
CA GLY A 106 10.64 -14.09 35.42
C GLY A 106 12.14 -14.05 35.15
N ALA A 107 12.74 -15.16 34.70
CA ALA A 107 14.10 -15.14 34.13
C ALA A 107 14.14 -14.35 32.82
N CYS A 108 13.04 -14.35 32.06
CA CYS A 108 12.80 -13.39 30.99
C CYS A 108 12.16 -12.11 31.55
N SER A 109 12.73 -10.94 31.22
CA SER A 109 12.09 -9.65 31.51
C SER A 109 11.02 -9.31 30.46
N GLU A 110 11.38 -9.38 29.19
CA GLU A 110 10.51 -9.03 28.06
C GLU A 110 10.92 -9.78 26.80
N LEU A 111 9.93 -10.06 25.96
CA LEU A 111 10.12 -10.53 24.60
C LEU A 111 10.12 -9.31 23.67
N ARG A 112 11.25 -9.08 23.00
CA ARG A 112 11.40 -8.07 21.94
C ARG A 112 11.33 -8.73 20.58
N ILE A 113 10.56 -8.15 19.68
CA ILE A 113 10.39 -8.65 18.31
C ILE A 113 10.54 -7.46 17.37
N TRP A 114 11.34 -7.62 16.32
CA TRP A 114 11.51 -6.60 15.30
C TRP A 114 11.37 -7.22 13.91
N ALA A 115 10.79 -6.47 12.98
CA ALA A 115 10.78 -6.83 11.57
C ALA A 115 10.83 -5.56 10.71
N ASN A 116 11.97 -5.30 10.08
CA ASN A 116 12.18 -4.13 9.24
C ASN A 116 12.92 -4.51 7.94
N VAL A 117 13.19 -3.51 7.10
CA VAL A 117 13.82 -3.72 5.77
C VAL A 117 15.25 -4.29 5.85
N GLY A 118 15.91 -4.18 7.01
CA GLY A 118 17.26 -4.71 7.21
C GLY A 118 17.27 -6.13 7.75
N ALA A 119 16.47 -6.41 8.78
CA ALA A 119 16.41 -7.72 9.43
C ALA A 119 15.08 -7.95 10.14
N VAL A 120 14.79 -9.22 10.43
CA VAL A 120 13.69 -9.62 11.31
C VAL A 120 14.22 -10.53 12.41
N GLY A 121 13.63 -10.53 13.59
CA GLY A 121 14.11 -11.34 14.69
C GLY A 121 13.33 -11.17 15.97
N ALA A 122 13.77 -11.93 16.98
CA ALA A 122 13.21 -11.89 18.32
C ALA A 122 14.29 -12.16 19.37
N ASP A 123 14.08 -11.64 20.56
CA ASP A 123 14.97 -11.77 21.72
C ASP A 123 14.15 -11.91 23.01
N PHE A 124 14.30 -13.03 23.69
CA PHE A 124 13.81 -13.22 25.06
C PHE A 124 14.85 -12.66 26.03
N VAL A 125 14.70 -11.38 26.39
CA VAL A 125 15.67 -10.65 27.18
C VAL A 125 15.83 -11.31 28.56
N GLY A 126 17.04 -11.78 28.84
CA GLY A 126 17.40 -12.47 30.09
C GLY A 126 17.59 -13.98 29.95
N ILE A 127 17.20 -14.59 28.83
CA ILE A 127 17.40 -16.02 28.57
C ILE A 127 18.57 -16.22 27.58
N PRO A 128 19.73 -16.75 28.02
CA PRO A 128 20.87 -16.99 27.15
C PRO A 128 20.54 -17.92 25.98
N GLY A 129 20.88 -17.51 24.75
CA GLY A 129 20.65 -18.30 23.54
C GLY A 129 19.22 -18.26 23.00
N ALA A 130 18.28 -17.60 23.68
CA ALA A 130 16.90 -17.41 23.22
C ALA A 130 16.73 -16.14 22.38
N THR A 131 17.64 -15.92 21.43
CA THR A 131 17.64 -14.80 20.50
C THR A 131 17.96 -15.30 19.11
N GLY A 132 17.36 -14.69 18.09
CA GLY A 132 17.69 -15.02 16.70
C GLY A 132 17.22 -13.99 15.70
N THR A 133 17.95 -13.96 14.59
CA THR A 133 17.71 -13.06 13.47
C THR A 133 17.54 -13.90 12.21
N LEU A 134 16.55 -13.53 11.40
CA LEU A 134 16.29 -14.11 10.09
C LEU A 134 16.47 -13.04 9.00
N PRO A 135 16.61 -13.44 7.73
CA PRO A 135 16.78 -12.50 6.64
C PRO A 135 15.51 -11.64 6.38
N PRO A 136 15.64 -10.45 5.77
CA PRO A 136 14.55 -9.46 5.65
C PRO A 136 13.37 -9.89 4.75
N ASP A 137 13.51 -10.96 3.96
CA ASP A 137 12.42 -11.56 3.19
C ASP A 137 11.45 -12.37 4.07
N LYS A 138 11.83 -12.63 5.33
CA LYS A 138 10.97 -13.26 6.35
C LYS A 138 10.03 -12.27 7.05
N ARG A 139 9.96 -11.01 6.61
CA ARG A 139 8.98 -10.05 7.15
C ARG A 139 7.55 -10.61 7.06
N PRO A 140 6.77 -10.50 8.14
CA PRO A 140 5.44 -11.09 8.21
C PRO A 140 4.44 -10.25 7.42
N GLN A 141 3.39 -10.90 6.92
CA GLN A 141 2.17 -10.23 6.52
C GLN A 141 1.39 -9.78 7.76
N VAL A 142 0.81 -8.58 7.71
CA VAL A 142 0.00 -8.01 8.78
C VAL A 142 -1.44 -7.80 8.31
N ALA A 143 -2.34 -8.60 8.89
CA ALA A 143 -3.78 -8.43 8.77
C ALA A 143 -4.39 -7.68 9.99
N GLY A 144 -3.63 -7.60 11.08
CA GLY A 144 -4.04 -7.03 12.36
C GLY A 144 -3.05 -7.42 13.46
N VAL A 145 -3.49 -7.27 14.71
CA VAL A 145 -2.82 -7.81 15.90
C VAL A 145 -3.85 -8.61 16.66
N PHE A 146 -3.54 -9.88 16.92
CA PHE A 146 -4.43 -10.82 17.60
C PHE A 146 -3.70 -11.51 18.75
N THR A 147 -4.37 -11.65 19.88
CA THR A 147 -3.79 -12.23 21.10
C THR A 147 -4.83 -13.02 21.89
N ASP A 148 -4.39 -14.07 22.58
CA ASP A 148 -5.18 -14.80 23.59
C ASP A 148 -4.85 -14.32 25.02
N LEU A 149 -4.03 -13.27 25.18
CA LEU A 149 -3.62 -12.77 26.49
C LEU A 149 -4.78 -12.09 27.24
N GLU A 150 -5.04 -12.55 28.45
CA GLU A 150 -6.03 -11.97 29.37
C GLU A 150 -5.35 -10.99 30.35
N VAL A 151 -4.83 -9.88 29.81
CA VAL A 151 -4.15 -8.84 30.60
C VAL A 151 -4.74 -7.44 30.39
N PRO A 152 -4.66 -6.55 31.40
CA PRO A 152 -5.03 -5.14 31.23
C PRO A 152 -4.20 -4.41 30.16
N VAL A 153 -4.77 -3.33 29.61
CA VAL A 153 -4.16 -2.49 28.56
C VAL A 153 -2.84 -1.86 29.01
N ASP A 154 -2.67 -1.59 30.30
CA ASP A 154 -1.50 -0.97 30.91
C ASP A 154 -0.43 -1.98 31.39
N ALA A 155 -0.57 -3.26 31.04
CA ALA A 155 0.35 -4.34 31.42
C ALA A 155 1.76 -4.24 30.80
N GLY A 156 2.11 -3.12 30.15
CA GLY A 156 3.42 -2.89 29.51
C GLY A 156 3.57 -3.49 28.12
N LEU A 157 2.48 -4.01 27.55
CA LEU A 157 2.42 -4.45 26.14
C LEU A 157 2.59 -3.25 25.21
N ASN A 158 3.40 -3.40 24.17
CA ASN A 158 3.57 -2.38 23.15
C ASN A 158 3.85 -3.01 21.79
N ALA A 159 3.12 -2.60 20.77
CA ALA A 159 3.39 -2.90 19.38
C ALA A 159 3.23 -1.65 18.53
N ARG A 160 4.22 -1.40 17.67
CA ARG A 160 4.19 -0.34 16.67
C ARG A 160 4.42 -0.94 15.29
N ILE A 161 3.50 -0.67 14.38
CA ILE A 161 3.56 -1.13 12.99
C ILE A 161 3.53 0.11 12.09
N ASP A 162 4.64 0.40 11.41
CA ASP A 162 4.68 1.47 10.42
C ASP A 162 4.30 0.92 9.03
N VAL A 163 3.23 1.48 8.46
CA VAL A 163 2.67 1.04 7.18
C VAL A 163 3.52 1.57 6.02
N ASP A 164 3.64 0.78 4.95
CA ASP A 164 4.35 1.20 3.74
C ASP A 164 3.47 2.09 2.85
N THR A 165 3.51 3.40 3.12
CA THR A 165 2.74 4.43 2.39
C THR A 165 3.54 5.11 1.27
N ARG A 166 4.57 4.44 0.72
CA ARG A 166 5.55 5.05 -0.21
C ARG A 166 4.97 5.75 -1.44
N PHE A 167 3.80 5.34 -1.90
CA PHE A 167 3.15 5.90 -3.09
C PHE A 167 2.26 7.12 -2.77
N ILE A 168 1.91 7.34 -1.50
CA ILE A 168 1.08 8.45 -1.06
C ILE A 168 1.95 9.69 -0.88
N THR A 169 2.20 10.39 -2.00
CA THR A 169 3.06 11.57 -2.03
C THR A 169 2.38 12.77 -2.67
N THR A 170 2.76 13.97 -2.22
CA THR A 170 2.35 15.23 -2.83
C THR A 170 3.59 16.05 -3.24
N PRO A 171 3.55 16.77 -4.37
CA PRO A 171 4.66 17.61 -4.78
C PRO A 171 4.89 18.74 -3.77
N THR A 172 6.15 19.02 -3.46
CA THR A 172 6.50 20.25 -2.71
C THR A 172 6.23 21.49 -3.56
N ALA A 173 6.14 22.66 -2.92
CA ALA A 173 6.03 23.95 -3.63
C ALA A 173 7.17 24.15 -4.65
N LEU A 174 8.40 23.75 -4.29
CA LEU A 174 9.55 23.79 -5.21
C LEU A 174 9.33 22.89 -6.43
N LYS A 175 8.92 21.64 -6.22
CA LYS A 175 8.65 20.70 -7.31
C LYS A 175 7.56 21.24 -8.23
N LEU A 176 6.47 21.75 -7.67
CA LEU A 176 5.37 22.36 -8.42
C LEU A 176 5.84 23.56 -9.24
N ALA A 177 6.60 24.48 -8.64
CA ALA A 177 7.13 25.66 -9.32
C ALA A 177 8.03 25.29 -10.52
N VAL A 178 8.92 24.32 -10.35
CA VAL A 178 9.80 23.84 -11.43
C VAL A 178 9.00 23.15 -12.54
N LEU A 179 7.98 22.37 -12.20
CA LEU A 179 7.10 21.73 -13.19
C LEU A 179 6.35 22.79 -14.02
N VAL A 180 5.73 23.78 -13.36
CA VAL A 180 5.02 24.87 -14.03
C VAL A 180 5.98 25.68 -14.92
N LEU A 181 7.15 26.06 -14.39
CA LEU A 181 8.16 26.78 -15.17
C LEU A 181 8.62 25.97 -16.39
N GLY A 182 8.85 24.67 -16.22
CA GLY A 182 9.21 23.77 -17.31
C GLY A 182 8.18 23.77 -18.44
N VAL A 183 6.90 23.67 -18.09
CA VAL A 183 5.79 23.75 -19.07
C VAL A 183 5.77 25.12 -19.77
N LEU A 184 5.92 26.22 -19.03
CA LEU A 184 5.95 27.57 -19.59
C LEU A 184 7.14 27.77 -20.53
N CYS A 185 8.34 27.26 -20.18
CA CYS A 185 9.52 27.31 -21.04
C CYS A 185 9.30 26.50 -22.33
N VAL A 186 8.68 25.33 -22.26
CA VAL A 186 8.33 24.54 -23.45
C VAL A 186 7.36 25.31 -24.34
N ILE A 187 6.28 25.87 -23.78
CA ILE A 187 5.33 26.70 -24.54
C ILE A 187 6.03 27.89 -25.19
N ALA A 188 6.85 28.62 -24.43
CA ALA A 188 7.61 29.76 -24.94
C ALA A 188 8.56 29.36 -26.08
N SER A 189 9.22 28.20 -25.96
CA SER A 189 10.10 27.67 -27.01
C SER A 189 9.34 27.32 -28.30
N ILE A 190 8.14 26.73 -28.17
CA ILE A 190 7.26 26.41 -29.32
C ILE A 190 6.78 27.71 -29.98
N VAL A 191 6.41 28.73 -29.19
CA VAL A 191 6.01 30.04 -29.71
C VAL A 191 7.18 30.72 -30.41
N ALA A 192 8.37 30.72 -29.82
CA ALA A 192 9.57 31.28 -30.43
C ALA A 192 9.90 30.57 -31.76
N LEU A 193 9.80 29.24 -31.78
CA LEU A 193 9.97 28.44 -32.99
C LEU A 193 8.93 28.82 -34.06
N ALA A 194 7.66 28.97 -33.68
CA ALA A 194 6.60 29.40 -34.61
C ALA A 194 6.84 30.81 -35.18
N VAL A 195 7.44 31.72 -34.40
CA VAL A 195 7.81 33.06 -34.89
C VAL A 195 9.00 32.98 -35.85
N LEU A 196 10.02 32.18 -35.54
CA LEU A 196 11.18 31.94 -36.42
C LEU A 196 10.79 31.28 -37.74
N ASP A 197 9.88 30.31 -37.71
CA ASP A 197 9.36 29.66 -38.93
C ASP A 197 8.63 30.67 -39.82
N ARG A 198 7.84 31.57 -39.22
CA ARG A 198 7.13 32.63 -39.96
C ARG A 198 8.08 33.66 -40.59
N SER A 199 9.12 34.09 -39.87
CA SER A 199 10.12 35.03 -40.41
C SER A 199 10.98 34.39 -41.50
N SER A 200 11.24 33.08 -41.40
CA SER A 200 11.98 32.29 -42.40
C SER A 200 11.15 31.96 -43.65
N GLY A 201 9.92 32.50 -43.77
CA GLY A 201 9.07 32.31 -44.94
C GLY A 201 8.37 30.95 -45.01
N ARG A 202 8.46 30.10 -43.96
CA ARG A 202 7.69 28.84 -43.86
C ARG A 202 6.24 29.16 -43.53
N LYS A 203 5.49 29.57 -44.56
CA LYS A 203 4.05 29.82 -44.45
C LYS A 203 3.33 28.49 -44.66
N VAL A 204 2.36 28.20 -43.80
CA VAL A 204 1.41 27.11 -44.07
C VAL A 204 0.79 27.37 -45.44
N PRO A 205 0.86 26.41 -46.38
CA PRO A 205 0.31 26.59 -47.72
C PRO A 205 -1.13 27.09 -47.63
N ARG A 206 -1.48 28.11 -48.42
CA ARG A 206 -2.84 28.68 -48.47
C ARG A 206 -3.91 27.62 -48.77
N GLU A 207 -3.52 26.51 -49.39
CA GLU A 207 -4.36 25.35 -49.70
C GLU A 207 -4.79 24.56 -48.47
N LEU A 208 -3.93 24.44 -47.45
CA LEU A 208 -4.29 23.87 -46.13
C LEU A 208 -5.21 24.81 -45.34
N ARG A 209 -5.16 26.11 -45.63
CA ARG A 209 -6.02 27.14 -45.01
C ARG A 209 -7.35 27.34 -45.73
N ARG A 210 -7.48 26.84 -46.96
CA ARG A 210 -8.76 26.80 -47.67
C ARG A 210 -9.51 25.58 -47.14
N HIS A 211 -10.66 25.80 -46.50
CA HIS A 211 -11.69 24.78 -46.41
C HIS A 211 -12.03 24.35 -47.84
N ARG A 212 -11.37 23.29 -48.35
CA ARG A 212 -11.87 22.57 -49.51
C ARG A 212 -13.30 22.20 -49.15
N ARG A 213 -14.26 22.63 -49.97
CA ARG A 213 -15.66 22.24 -49.75
C ARG A 213 -15.68 20.72 -49.79
N ALA A 214 -15.91 20.10 -48.63
CA ALA A 214 -16.06 18.66 -48.54
C ALA A 214 -17.19 18.26 -49.51
N GLY A 215 -16.92 17.28 -50.36
CA GLY A 215 -17.90 16.80 -51.32
C GLY A 215 -19.07 16.12 -50.60
N LEU A 216 -20.20 15.96 -51.30
CA LEU A 216 -21.38 15.26 -50.78
C LEU A 216 -21.01 13.86 -50.23
N TRP A 217 -20.15 13.13 -50.95
CA TRP A 217 -19.72 11.78 -50.54
C TRP A 217 -18.93 11.76 -49.23
N THR A 218 -18.14 12.80 -48.94
CA THR A 218 -17.44 12.91 -47.65
C THR A 218 -18.44 13.10 -46.53
N TRP A 219 -19.42 13.99 -46.70
CA TRP A 219 -20.49 14.20 -45.72
C TRP A 219 -21.34 12.96 -45.47
N LEU A 220 -21.70 12.22 -46.52
CA LEU A 220 -22.46 10.97 -46.39
C LEU A 220 -21.65 9.91 -45.62
N THR A 221 -20.35 9.82 -45.89
CA THR A 221 -19.46 8.89 -45.19
C THR A 221 -19.32 9.27 -43.73
N ASP A 222 -19.08 10.55 -43.42
CA ASP A 222 -18.97 11.04 -42.05
C ASP A 222 -20.26 10.78 -41.25
N ALA A 223 -21.42 11.05 -41.86
CA ALA A 223 -22.71 10.78 -41.23
C ALA A 223 -22.91 9.29 -40.94
N ALA A 224 -22.55 8.41 -41.88
CA ALA A 224 -22.66 6.97 -41.71
C ALA A 224 -21.71 6.44 -40.61
N VAL A 225 -20.45 6.89 -40.61
CA VAL A 225 -19.45 6.48 -39.62
C VAL A 225 -19.82 6.99 -38.23
N ILE A 226 -20.15 8.28 -38.08
CA ILE A 226 -20.54 8.85 -36.79
C ILE A 226 -21.82 8.19 -36.28
N GLY A 227 -22.83 8.01 -37.14
CA GLY A 227 -24.06 7.31 -36.78
C GLY A 227 -23.81 5.88 -36.31
N GLY A 228 -22.96 5.14 -37.03
CA GLY A 228 -22.55 3.79 -36.64
C GLY A 228 -21.82 3.75 -35.29
N LEU A 229 -20.90 4.69 -35.05
CA LEU A 229 -20.17 4.81 -33.78
C LEU A 229 -21.08 5.19 -32.61
N LEU A 230 -22.07 6.06 -32.82
CA LEU A 230 -23.05 6.43 -31.79
C LEU A 230 -23.96 5.26 -31.40
N VAL A 231 -24.43 4.50 -32.40
CA VAL A 231 -25.20 3.27 -32.14
C VAL A 231 -24.34 2.27 -31.38
N TRP A 232 -23.11 2.04 -31.85
CA TRP A 232 -22.17 1.12 -31.19
C TRP A 232 -21.81 1.56 -29.77
N HIS A 233 -21.70 2.86 -29.49
CA HIS A 233 -21.44 3.35 -28.13
C HIS A 233 -22.55 2.95 -27.15
N MET A 234 -23.80 2.87 -27.60
CA MET A 234 -24.95 2.54 -26.73
C MET A 234 -25.22 1.03 -26.58
N VAL A 235 -24.96 0.23 -27.63
CA VAL A 235 -25.30 -1.22 -27.64
C VAL A 235 -24.11 -2.14 -27.82
N GLY A 236 -22.92 -1.57 -28.04
CA GLY A 236 -21.69 -2.31 -28.29
C GLY A 236 -21.19 -3.03 -27.04
N ALA A 237 -20.43 -4.10 -27.27
CA ALA A 237 -19.82 -4.85 -26.18
C ALA A 237 -18.67 -4.06 -25.54
N GLN A 238 -18.58 -4.16 -24.21
CA GLN A 238 -17.47 -3.67 -23.41
C GLN A 238 -16.22 -4.53 -23.59
N SER A 239 -15.05 -3.95 -23.30
CA SER A 239 -13.77 -4.66 -23.32
C SER A 239 -13.51 -5.38 -22.00
N SER A 240 -12.53 -6.28 -21.97
CA SER A 240 -12.17 -7.04 -20.76
C SER A 240 -11.66 -6.16 -19.62
N ASP A 241 -11.07 -5.01 -19.93
CA ASP A 241 -10.37 -4.16 -18.96
C ASP A 241 -11.21 -2.95 -18.52
N ASP A 242 -12.47 -2.85 -18.97
CA ASP A 242 -13.35 -1.74 -18.63
C ASP A 242 -13.59 -1.72 -17.10
N GLY A 243 -13.95 -2.87 -16.53
CA GLY A 243 -14.12 -3.01 -15.08
C GLY A 243 -12.82 -2.78 -14.28
N TYR A 244 -11.68 -3.19 -14.84
CA TYR A 244 -10.37 -2.99 -14.24
C TYR A 244 -10.04 -1.49 -14.10
N ASN A 245 -10.13 -0.74 -15.21
CA ASN A 245 -9.82 0.69 -15.24
C ASN A 245 -10.83 1.53 -14.45
N VAL A 246 -12.12 1.21 -14.52
CA VAL A 246 -13.15 1.92 -13.75
C VAL A 246 -12.94 1.72 -12.25
N THR A 247 -12.57 0.51 -11.81
CA THR A 247 -12.31 0.26 -10.39
C THR A 247 -11.11 1.05 -9.89
N ILE A 248 -9.98 1.01 -10.62
CA ILE A 248 -8.78 1.80 -10.30
C ILE A 248 -9.10 3.30 -10.22
N ALA A 249 -9.85 3.83 -11.18
CA ALA A 249 -10.25 5.23 -11.22
C ALA A 249 -11.15 5.63 -10.03
N ARG A 250 -12.04 4.74 -9.59
CA ARG A 250 -12.96 5.01 -8.47
C ARG A 250 -12.25 5.01 -7.12
N VAL A 251 -11.31 4.10 -6.89
CA VAL A 251 -10.61 3.98 -5.59
C VAL A 251 -9.49 5.01 -5.42
N SER A 252 -8.98 5.60 -6.51
CA SER A 252 -7.77 6.44 -6.47
C SER A 252 -7.92 7.70 -5.63
N GLY A 253 -9.13 8.27 -5.55
CA GLY A 253 -9.41 9.47 -4.76
C GLY A 253 -9.17 9.25 -3.26
N GLU A 254 -9.63 8.10 -2.74
CA GLU A 254 -9.48 7.73 -1.33
C GLU A 254 -8.10 7.12 -1.04
N ALA A 255 -7.55 6.34 -1.98
CA ALA A 255 -6.21 5.77 -1.83
C ALA A 255 -5.09 6.85 -1.84
N GLY A 256 -5.34 8.01 -2.46
CA GLY A 256 -4.38 9.10 -2.57
C GLY A 256 -3.35 8.94 -3.69
N TYR A 257 -3.48 7.90 -4.51
CA TYR A 257 -2.69 7.63 -5.72
C TYR A 257 -3.42 6.59 -6.60
N LEU A 258 -2.98 6.41 -7.83
CA LEU A 258 -3.50 5.39 -8.74
C LEU A 258 -2.86 4.04 -8.46
N THR A 259 -3.49 3.28 -7.56
CA THR A 259 -3.06 1.95 -7.13
C THR A 259 -3.57 0.87 -8.09
N ASN A 260 -2.74 -0.13 -8.35
CA ASN A 260 -3.22 -1.37 -8.93
C ASN A 260 -4.04 -2.13 -7.89
N TYR A 261 -5.36 -2.02 -7.97
CA TYR A 261 -6.27 -2.53 -6.95
C TYR A 261 -6.27 -4.07 -6.85
N TYR A 262 -5.99 -4.77 -7.95
CA TYR A 262 -6.14 -6.22 -8.03
C TYR A 262 -4.85 -7.01 -7.84
N ARG A 263 -3.67 -6.38 -8.02
CA ARG A 263 -2.40 -7.10 -8.05
C ARG A 263 -1.22 -6.23 -7.60
N TYR A 264 -0.03 -6.82 -7.68
CA TYR A 264 1.26 -6.15 -7.49
C TYR A 264 1.42 -5.41 -6.16
N PHE A 265 0.78 -5.94 -5.10
CA PHE A 265 0.92 -5.44 -3.73
C PHE A 265 0.55 -3.95 -3.58
N GLY A 266 -0.45 -3.49 -4.36
CA GLY A 266 -0.89 -2.10 -4.36
C GLY A 266 0.11 -1.12 -4.98
N ALA A 267 1.09 -1.60 -5.77
CA ALA A 267 1.99 -0.72 -6.52
C ALA A 267 1.20 0.26 -7.41
N SER A 268 1.76 1.45 -7.63
CA SER A 268 1.12 2.42 -8.52
C SER A 268 1.16 1.97 -9.98
N GLU A 269 0.18 2.43 -10.77
CA GLU A 269 0.15 2.26 -12.24
C GLU A 269 1.19 3.15 -12.97
N ALA A 270 2.09 3.79 -12.23
CA ALA A 270 3.18 4.55 -12.81
C ALA A 270 4.06 3.62 -13.68
N PRO A 271 4.50 4.06 -14.86
CA PRO A 271 4.47 5.45 -15.36
C PRO A 271 3.24 5.83 -16.21
N PHE A 272 2.22 4.96 -16.31
CA PHE A 272 1.13 5.08 -17.29
C PHE A 272 -0.24 5.36 -16.64
N ASP A 273 -0.31 6.40 -15.81
CA ASP A 273 -1.44 6.66 -14.92
C ASP A 273 -2.21 7.98 -15.22
N TRP A 274 -1.73 8.79 -16.18
CA TRP A 274 -2.37 10.06 -16.51
C TRP A 274 -3.79 9.89 -17.07
N TYR A 275 -4.06 8.82 -17.83
CA TYR A 275 -5.39 8.58 -18.40
C TYR A 275 -6.38 8.11 -17.34
N GLN A 276 -5.97 7.21 -16.45
CA GLN A 276 -6.76 6.80 -15.30
C GLN A 276 -7.04 7.97 -14.36
N SER A 277 -6.13 8.97 -14.27
CA SER A 277 -6.40 10.24 -13.56
C SER A 277 -7.58 11.00 -14.17
N VAL A 278 -7.71 11.01 -15.50
CA VAL A 278 -8.86 11.63 -16.19
C VAL A 278 -10.13 10.84 -15.89
N LEU A 279 -10.08 9.49 -15.98
CA LEU A 279 -11.21 8.62 -15.65
C LEU A 279 -11.68 8.82 -14.19
N ALA A 280 -10.76 9.01 -13.25
CA ALA A 280 -11.11 9.28 -11.85
C ALA A 280 -11.96 10.55 -11.71
N HIS A 281 -11.64 11.61 -12.47
CA HIS A 281 -12.48 12.80 -12.51
C HIS A 281 -13.85 12.55 -13.14
N LEU A 282 -13.94 11.80 -14.25
CA LEU A 282 -15.23 11.43 -14.84
C LEU A 282 -16.09 10.59 -13.86
N ALA A 283 -15.47 9.61 -13.21
CA ALA A 283 -16.12 8.73 -12.25
C ALA A 283 -16.66 9.47 -11.02
N SER A 284 -16.09 10.64 -10.68
CA SER A 284 -16.60 11.50 -9.60
C SER A 284 -17.92 12.19 -9.94
N VAL A 285 -18.25 12.32 -11.23
CA VAL A 285 -19.55 12.87 -11.70
C VAL A 285 -20.58 11.75 -11.81
N SER A 286 -20.24 10.65 -12.50
CA SER A 286 -21.09 9.47 -12.66
C SER A 286 -20.23 8.25 -12.99
N THR A 287 -20.69 7.07 -12.55
CA THR A 287 -20.04 5.78 -12.83
C THR A 287 -20.78 4.95 -13.88
N ALA A 288 -21.78 5.54 -14.55
CA ALA A 288 -22.47 4.90 -15.66
C ALA A 288 -21.49 4.65 -16.83
N GLY A 289 -21.55 3.44 -17.38
CA GLY A 289 -20.81 3.03 -18.58
C GLY A 289 -21.59 3.26 -19.85
#